data_AF-A0A958HLS4-F1
#
_entry.id   AF-A0A958HLS4-F1
#
_cell.length_a   1.000
_cell.length_b   1.000
_cell.length_c   1.000
_cell.angle_alpha   90.00
_cell.angle_beta   90.00
_cell.angle_gamma   90.00
#
_symmetry.space_group_name_H-M   'P 1'
#
loop_
_entity.id
_entity.type
_entity.pdbx_description
1 polymer ?
#
loop_
_entity_poly.entity_id
_entity_poly.type
_entity_poly.pdbx_seq_one_letter_code
_entity_poly.pdbx_strand_id
1 'polypeptide(L)'
;MNTDVGIWLWNPSRQVDRLMRHAMQRFEEAEAELSRFRPDSGLSRLNAAAGLGPQTVSPLLWTALNRAVEAARQTLGLFDPTVLDLLRAAGYDRSFELLDSSSDTLGPSAKPSCGWHQIRFYDSVGQVELPP
;
A
#
# COMPACT_ATOMS: atom_id res chain seq x y z
N MET A 1 -3.62 7.51 5.35
CA MET A 1 -4.93 7.44 4.66
C MET A 1 -5.54 8.82 4.76
N ASN A 2 -5.69 9.54 3.64
CA ASN A 2 -6.34 10.84 3.62
C ASN A 2 -7.87 10.68 3.56
N THR A 3 -8.46 10.22 4.66
CA THR A 3 -9.91 10.08 4.80
C THR A 3 -10.27 10.15 6.27
N ASP A 4 -11.42 10.76 6.58
CA ASP A 4 -11.97 10.69 7.92
C ASP A 4 -12.61 9.32 8.14
N VAL A 5 -12.35 8.73 9.31
CA VAL A 5 -12.91 7.43 9.70
C VAL A 5 -13.67 7.59 11.01
N GLY A 6 -14.98 7.36 10.96
CA GLY A 6 -15.83 7.27 12.15
C GLY A 6 -15.96 5.83 12.64
N ILE A 7 -15.83 5.62 13.95
CA ILE A 7 -16.04 4.31 14.59
C ILE A 7 -17.16 4.47 15.62
N TRP A 8 -18.26 3.74 15.41
CA TRP A 8 -19.36 3.67 16.36
C TRP A 8 -19.39 2.29 16.99
N LEU A 9 -19.43 2.23 18.32
CA LEU A 9 -19.55 0.98 19.07
C LEU A 9 -20.74 1.07 19.99
N TRP A 10 -21.67 0.13 19.81
CA TRP A 10 -22.73 -0.11 20.76
C TRP A 10 -22.29 -1.20 21.74
N ASN A 11 -21.90 -0.82 22.96
CA ASN A 11 -21.50 -1.77 23.98
C ASN A 11 -21.93 -1.28 25.38
N PRO A 12 -22.73 -2.05 26.13
CA PRO A 12 -23.23 -1.65 27.46
C PRO A 12 -22.16 -1.74 28.57
N SER A 13 -20.95 -2.21 28.28
CA SER A 13 -19.89 -2.42 29.27
C SER A 13 -18.87 -1.27 29.35
N ARG A 14 -18.14 -1.19 30.46
CA ARG A 14 -17.03 -0.24 30.67
C ARG A 14 -15.78 -0.51 29.78
N GLN A 15 -15.84 -1.46 28.85
CA GLN A 15 -14.70 -1.82 28.00
C GLN A 15 -14.57 -0.95 26.74
N VAL A 16 -15.50 -0.01 26.51
CA VAL A 16 -15.56 0.84 25.31
C VAL A 16 -14.21 1.50 25.02
N ASP A 17 -13.55 2.10 26.01
CA ASP A 17 -12.27 2.80 25.79
C ASP A 17 -11.14 1.87 25.34
N ARG A 18 -11.12 0.63 25.84
CA ARG A 18 -10.13 -0.38 25.42
C ARG A 18 -10.38 -0.81 23.98
N LEU A 19 -11.65 -1.07 23.64
CA LEU A 19 -12.04 -1.51 22.31
C LEU A 19 -11.82 -0.40 21.26
N MET A 20 -12.13 0.86 21.62
CA MET A 20 -11.85 2.02 20.79
C MET A 20 -10.36 2.18 20.52
N ARG A 21 -9.52 2.15 21.56
CA ARG A 21 -8.06 2.20 21.40
C ARG A 21 -7.55 1.07 20.52
N HIS A 22 -8.07 -0.15 20.70
CA HIS A 22 -7.69 -1.26 19.85
C HIS A 22 -8.04 -1.02 18.39
N ALA A 23 -9.26 -0.52 18.11
CA ALA A 23 -9.68 -0.20 16.75
C ALA A 23 -8.80 0.89 16.12
N MET A 24 -8.49 1.97 16.85
CA MET A 24 -7.58 3.01 16.39
C MET A 24 -6.17 2.47 16.09
N GLN A 25 -5.67 1.58 16.95
CA GLN A 25 -4.36 0.95 16.75
C GLN A 25 -4.31 0.14 15.44
N ARG A 26 -5.40 -0.51 15.02
CA ARG A 26 -5.45 -1.23 13.74
C ARG A 26 -5.23 -0.31 12.54
N PHE A 27 -5.73 0.94 12.60
CA PHE A 27 -5.48 1.92 11.54
C PHE A 27 -4.03 2.38 11.52
N GLU A 28 -3.42 2.62 12.68
CA GLU A 28 -2.00 2.97 12.74
C GLU A 28 -1.11 1.82 12.24
N GLU A 29 -1.41 0.57 12.60
CA GLU A 29 -0.70 -0.61 12.06
C GLU A 29 -0.85 -0.71 10.53
N ALA A 30 -2.04 -0.42 10.00
CA ALA A 30 -2.25 -0.38 8.56
C ALA A 30 -1.45 0.75 7.90
N GLU A 31 -1.40 1.94 8.48
CA GLU A 31 -0.58 3.04 7.96
C GLU A 31 0.92 2.75 8.02
N ALA A 32 1.40 2.16 9.11
CA ALA A 32 2.79 1.80 9.30
C ALA A 32 3.25 0.71 8.30
N GLU A 33 2.34 -0.12 7.79
CA GLU A 33 2.72 -1.20 6.86
C GLU A 33 2.36 -0.91 5.40
N LEU A 34 1.24 -0.23 5.14
CA LEU A 34 0.64 -0.14 3.81
C LEU A 34 0.67 1.26 3.20
N SER A 35 1.08 2.29 3.95
CA SER A 35 1.10 3.66 3.43
C SER A 35 2.20 3.82 2.38
N ARG A 36 1.86 4.29 1.18
CA ARG A 36 2.85 4.64 0.15
C ARG A 36 3.49 6.02 0.36
N PHE A 37 3.06 6.77 1.37
CA PHE A 37 3.48 8.14 1.63
C PHE A 37 4.38 8.26 2.85
N ARG A 38 4.25 7.34 3.82
CA ARG A 38 5.16 7.25 4.96
C ARG A 38 6.46 6.58 4.52
N PRO A 39 7.62 7.26 4.55
CA PRO A 39 8.88 6.69 4.05
C PRO A 39 9.33 5.46 4.85
N ASP A 40 8.96 5.41 6.13
CA ASP A 40 9.26 4.33 7.05
C ASP A 40 8.26 3.18 6.98
N SER A 41 7.26 3.21 6.10
CA SER A 41 6.27 2.13 6.03
C SER A 41 6.84 0.84 5.43
N GLY A 42 6.22 -0.29 5.76
CA GLY A 42 6.54 -1.59 5.14
C GLY A 42 6.53 -1.54 3.61
N LEU A 43 5.46 -0.99 3.02
CA LEU A 43 5.29 -0.85 1.58
C LEU A 43 6.33 0.07 0.95
N SER A 44 6.61 1.23 1.56
CA SER A 44 7.62 2.18 1.05
C SER A 44 9.02 1.57 1.05
N ARG A 45 9.39 0.85 2.12
CA ARG A 45 10.66 0.13 2.20
C ARG A 45 10.74 -0.98 1.15
N LEU A 46 9.66 -1.74 0.95
CA LEU A 46 9.60 -2.78 -0.08
C LEU A 46 9.78 -2.19 -1.49
N ASN A 47 9.10 -1.09 -1.80
CA ASN A 47 9.25 -0.39 -3.08
C ASN A 47 10.68 0.14 -3.28
N ALA A 48 11.34 0.64 -2.22
CA ALA A 48 12.72 1.11 -2.31
C ALA A 48 13.75 -0.02 -2.51
N ALA A 49 13.37 -1.25 -2.15
CA ALA A 49 14.18 -2.46 -2.34
C ALA A 49 13.82 -3.24 -3.62
N ALA A 50 13.01 -2.67 -4.52
CA ALA A 50 12.68 -3.27 -5.81
C ALA A 50 13.96 -3.64 -6.59
N GLY A 51 13.97 -4.86 -7.15
CA GLY A 51 15.15 -5.38 -7.86
C GLY A 51 16.36 -5.78 -6.99
N LEU A 52 16.31 -5.61 -5.66
CA LEU A 52 17.40 -6.01 -4.75
C LEU A 52 17.24 -7.44 -4.20
N GLY A 53 16.26 -8.19 -4.69
CA GLY A 53 15.95 -9.56 -4.25
C GLY A 53 14.87 -9.64 -3.15
N PRO A 54 14.60 -10.85 -2.62
CA PRO A 54 13.52 -11.09 -1.67
C PRO A 54 13.66 -10.32 -0.35
N GLN A 55 12.58 -9.67 0.06
CA GLN A 55 12.50 -8.89 1.31
C GLN A 55 11.49 -9.51 2.27
N THR A 56 11.85 -9.61 3.56
CA THR A 56 10.89 -10.01 4.60
C THR A 56 9.86 -8.92 4.83
N VAL A 57 8.58 -9.29 4.82
CA VAL A 57 7.45 -8.36 4.99
C VAL A 57 6.59 -8.76 6.19
N SER A 58 5.81 -7.82 6.72
CA SER A 58 4.85 -8.12 7.78
C SER A 58 3.72 -9.03 7.26
N PRO A 59 3.04 -9.78 8.15
CA PRO A 59 1.87 -10.58 7.75
C PRO A 59 0.74 -9.76 7.11
N LEU A 60 0.59 -8.49 7.51
CA LEU A 60 -0.40 -7.59 6.95
C LEU A 60 -0.06 -7.20 5.51
N LEU A 61 1.18 -6.76 5.27
CA LEU A 61 1.66 -6.42 3.93
C LEU A 61 1.65 -7.65 3.01
N TRP A 62 2.11 -8.79 3.50
CA TRP A 62 2.03 -10.08 2.79
C TRP A 62 0.61 -10.38 2.30
N THR A 63 -0.36 -10.29 3.21
CA THR A 63 -1.77 -10.57 2.90
C THR A 63 -2.31 -9.57 1.89
N ALA A 64 -2.03 -8.28 2.07
CA ALA A 64 -2.47 -7.23 1.16
C ALA A 64 -1.92 -7.45 -0.26
N LEU A 65 -0.63 -7.75 -0.40
CA LEU A 65 0.03 -8.01 -1.68
C LEU A 65 -0.53 -9.25 -2.38
N ASN A 66 -0.73 -10.35 -1.64
CA ASN A 66 -1.36 -11.55 -2.19
C ASN A 66 -2.77 -11.26 -2.74
N ARG A 67 -3.58 -10.50 -1.98
CA ARG A 67 -4.92 -10.09 -2.41
C ARG A 67 -4.89 -9.16 -3.61
N ALA A 68 -3.93 -8.24 -3.67
CA ALA A 68 -3.78 -7.33 -4.80
C ALA A 68 -3.40 -8.08 -6.09
N VAL A 69 -2.46 -9.01 -6.03
CA VAL A 69 -2.07 -9.85 -7.18
C VAL A 69 -3.22 -10.78 -7.60
N GLU A 70 -3.96 -11.33 -6.63
CA GLU A 70 -5.18 -12.09 -6.91
C GLU A 70 -6.22 -11.25 -7.66
N ALA A 71 -6.50 -10.04 -7.19
CA ALA A 71 -7.44 -9.12 -7.85
C ALA A 71 -6.97 -8.76 -9.28
N ALA A 72 -5.68 -8.54 -9.48
CA ALA A 72 -5.12 -8.29 -10.81
C ALA A 72 -5.37 -9.46 -11.76
N ARG A 73 -5.18 -10.70 -11.28
CA ARG A 73 -5.45 -11.91 -12.05
C ARG A 73 -6.93 -12.08 -12.39
N GLN A 74 -7.81 -11.93 -11.40
CA GLN A 74 -9.26 -12.08 -11.58
C GLN A 74 -9.85 -11.06 -12.56
N THR A 75 -9.24 -9.88 -12.63
CA THR A 75 -9.69 -8.79 -13.50
C THR A 75 -8.92 -8.72 -14.82
N LEU A 76 -8.06 -9.71 -15.12
CA LEU A 76 -7.22 -9.74 -16.32
C LEU A 76 -6.38 -8.46 -16.50
N GLY A 77 -5.92 -7.88 -15.39
CA GLY A 77 -5.11 -6.67 -15.37
C GLY A 77 -5.88 -5.35 -15.40
N LEU A 78 -7.23 -5.33 -15.33
CA LEU A 78 -7.98 -4.08 -15.13
C LEU A 78 -7.66 -3.44 -13.78
N PHE A 79 -7.41 -4.26 -12.76
CA PHE A 79 -6.74 -3.85 -11.54
C PHE A 79 -5.24 -4.17 -11.65
N ASP A 80 -4.37 -3.18 -11.40
CA ASP A 80 -2.91 -3.39 -11.34
C ASP A 80 -2.31 -2.69 -10.11
N PRO A 81 -1.75 -3.43 -9.13
CA PRO A 81 -1.09 -2.82 -7.97
C PRO A 81 0.32 -2.26 -8.26
N THR A 82 0.84 -2.42 -9.48
CA THR A 82 2.20 -1.99 -9.87
C THR A 82 2.25 -0.65 -10.59
N VAL A 83 1.21 0.17 -10.43
CA VAL A 83 1.08 1.49 -11.07
C VAL A 83 1.86 2.62 -10.38
N LEU A 84 2.75 2.33 -9.41
CA LEU A 84 3.42 3.36 -8.61
C LEU A 84 4.15 4.41 -9.46
N ASP A 85 4.93 3.97 -10.44
CA ASP A 85 5.70 4.89 -11.30
C ASP A 85 4.80 5.66 -12.27
N LEU A 86 3.68 5.07 -12.71
CA LEU A 86 2.66 5.76 -13.48
C LEU A 86 2.01 6.88 -12.65
N LEU A 87 1.68 6.60 -11.39
CA LEU A 87 1.12 7.61 -10.48
C LEU A 87 2.12 8.74 -10.23
N ARG A 88 3.40 8.44 -10.02
CA ARG A 88 4.45 9.45 -9.85
C ARG A 88 4.66 10.29 -11.10
N ALA A 89 4.71 9.67 -12.29
CA ALA A 89 4.84 10.38 -13.56
C ALA A 89 3.63 11.29 -13.85
N ALA A 90 2.44 10.89 -13.41
CA ALA A 90 1.24 11.71 -13.46
C ALA A 90 1.19 12.83 -12.40
N GLY A 91 2.23 12.99 -11.57
CA GLY A 91 2.33 14.02 -10.54
C GLY A 91 1.74 13.62 -9.19
N TYR A 92 1.31 12.37 -8.99
CA TYR A 92 0.73 11.88 -7.73
C TYR A 92 1.75 11.19 -6.81
N ASP A 93 2.88 11.86 -6.60
CA ASP A 93 4.00 11.39 -5.77
C ASP A 93 3.85 11.69 -4.26
N ARG A 94 2.92 12.58 -3.88
CA ARG A 94 2.63 12.99 -2.49
C ARG A 94 1.14 12.85 -2.15
N SER A 95 0.78 12.92 -0.86
CA SER A 95 -0.63 12.90 -0.44
C SER A 95 -1.43 14.02 -1.13
N PHE A 96 -2.71 13.77 -1.36
CA PHE A 96 -3.55 14.65 -2.18
C PHE A 96 -3.64 16.09 -1.64
N GLU A 97 -3.63 16.23 -0.32
CA GLU A 97 -3.70 17.51 0.42
C GLU A 97 -2.45 18.37 0.21
N LEU A 98 -1.35 17.76 -0.24
CA LEU A 98 -0.07 18.41 -0.52
C LEU A 98 0.11 18.68 -2.02
N LEU A 99 -0.86 18.31 -2.87
CA LEU A 99 -0.84 18.63 -4.29
C LEU A 99 -1.38 20.04 -4.49
N ASP A 100 -0.52 20.93 -5.00
CA ASP A 100 -0.96 22.26 -5.44
C ASP A 100 -1.80 22.14 -6.71
N SER A 101 -2.96 22.80 -6.72
CA SER A 101 -3.86 22.86 -7.90
C SER A 101 -3.23 23.49 -9.15
N SER A 102 -2.05 24.10 -9.02
CA SER A 102 -1.31 24.81 -10.09
C SER A 102 -0.04 24.07 -10.57
N SER A 103 0.20 22.85 -10.12
CA SER A 103 1.37 22.06 -10.51
C SER A 103 1.17 21.41 -11.90
N ASP A 104 1.60 22.12 -12.96
CA ASP A 104 1.59 21.64 -14.36
C ASP A 104 2.76 20.68 -14.72
N THR A 105 3.55 20.24 -13.74
CA THR A 105 4.68 19.34 -13.99
C THR A 105 4.23 17.90 -14.19
N LEU A 106 3.80 17.59 -15.41
CA LEU A 106 3.73 16.22 -15.90
C LEU A 106 5.15 15.67 -16.05
N GLY A 107 5.44 14.55 -15.40
CA GLY A 107 6.67 13.80 -15.61
C GLY A 107 6.72 13.16 -17.00
N PRO A 108 7.87 12.63 -17.43
CA PRO A 108 7.96 11.86 -18.67
C PRO A 108 6.94 10.71 -18.65
N SER A 109 6.28 10.47 -19.80
CA SER A 109 5.27 9.40 -19.94
C SER A 109 5.84 8.06 -19.48
N ALA A 110 5.36 7.56 -18.34
CA ALA A 110 5.71 6.24 -17.85
C ALA A 110 5.09 5.17 -18.78
N LYS A 111 5.80 4.04 -18.95
CA LYS A 111 5.28 2.90 -19.71
C LYS A 111 4.11 2.27 -18.94
N PRO A 112 3.08 1.73 -19.62
CA PRO A 112 2.01 0.98 -18.95
C PRO A 112 2.61 -0.09 -18.04
N SER A 113 2.23 -0.08 -16.77
CA SER A 113 2.62 -1.14 -15.85
C SER A 113 1.80 -2.39 -16.19
N CYS A 114 2.49 -3.52 -16.22
CA CYS A 114 1.90 -4.86 -16.12
C CYS A 114 2.85 -5.72 -15.26
N GLY A 115 3.39 -5.09 -14.22
CA GLY A 115 4.47 -5.65 -13.41
C GLY A 115 3.98 -6.68 -12.40
N TRP A 116 2.68 -6.77 -12.16
CA TRP A 116 2.11 -7.62 -11.11
C TRP A 116 2.40 -9.12 -11.31
N HIS A 117 2.56 -9.58 -12.55
CA HIS A 117 2.97 -10.96 -12.86
C HIS A 117 4.40 -11.29 -12.43
N GLN A 118 5.23 -10.27 -12.20
CA GLN A 118 6.65 -10.40 -11.86
C GLN A 118 6.88 -10.37 -10.34
N ILE A 119 5.84 -10.07 -9.55
CA ILE A 119 5.92 -10.14 -8.08
C ILE A 119 6.02 -11.61 -7.67
N ARG A 120 7.06 -11.93 -6.89
CA ARG A 120 7.31 -13.29 -6.41
C ARG A 120 7.05 -13.37 -4.90
N PHE A 121 6.38 -14.45 -4.49
CA PHE A 121 6.11 -14.77 -3.09
C PHE A 121 6.90 -16.01 -2.68
N TYR A 122 7.52 -15.94 -1.51
CA TYR A 122 8.29 -17.02 -0.90
C TYR A 122 7.63 -17.45 0.42
N ASP A 123 6.63 -18.33 0.30
CA ASP A 123 5.68 -18.68 1.38
C ASP A 123 6.36 -19.22 2.64
N SER A 124 7.39 -20.05 2.50
CA SER A 124 8.09 -20.70 3.62
C SER A 124 8.82 -19.72 4.54
N VAL A 125 9.09 -18.50 4.06
CA VAL A 125 9.91 -17.50 4.75
C VAL A 125 9.24 -16.13 4.88
N GLY A 126 8.03 -15.95 4.32
CA GLY A 126 7.29 -14.68 4.39
C GLY A 126 8.00 -13.54 3.65
N GLN A 127 8.66 -13.84 2.53
CA GLN A 127 9.39 -12.85 1.73
C GLN A 127 8.73 -12.54 0.39
N VAL A 128 8.78 -11.28 -0.02
CA VAL A 128 8.29 -10.82 -1.32
C VAL A 128 9.44 -10.19 -2.09
N GLU A 129 9.52 -10.49 -3.39
CA GLU A 129 10.43 -9.83 -4.32
C GLU A 129 9.61 -9.04 -5.35
N LEU A 130 9.93 -7.75 -5.47
CA LEU A 130 9.40 -6.90 -6.52
C LEU A 130 10.36 -6.86 -7.72
N PRO A 131 9.84 -6.77 -8.95
CA PRO A 131 10.68 -6.53 -10.12
C PRO A 131 11.44 -5.19 -9.99
N PRO A 132 12.57 -5.03 -10.71
CA PRO A 132 13.32 -3.77 -10.75
C PRO A 132 12.55 -2.62 -11.40
#